data_AF-A0A5P9HI93-F1
#
_entry.id   AF-A0A5P9HI93-F1
#
_cell.length_a   1.000
_cell.length_b   1.000
_cell.length_c   1.000
_cell.angle_alpha   90.00
_cell.angle_beta   90.00
_cell.angle_gamma   90.00
#
_symmetry.space_group_name_H-M   'P 1'
#
loop_
_entity.id
_entity.type
_entity.pdbx_description
1 polymer ?
#
loop_
_entity_poly.entity_id
_entity_poly.type
_entity_poly.pdbx_seq_one_letter_code
_entity_poly.pdbx_strand_id
1 'polypeptide(L)'
;MVQRQSRSISTKLYLITFISVYILISLPAMFGFGFVIDWDPEATLYQKVKGYVTEGLFSYVLFKIVIANVVAILVSLGVSKRRQHSGN
;
A
#
# COMPACT_ATOMS: atom_id res chain seq x y z
N MET A 1 -38.04 16.55 2.58
CA MET A 1 -36.64 17.06 2.55
C MET A 1 -35.72 15.87 2.80
N VAL A 2 -35.18 15.27 1.73
CA VAL A 2 -34.31 14.08 1.84
C VAL A 2 -32.90 14.56 2.17
N GLN A 3 -32.44 14.35 3.40
CA GLN A 3 -31.05 14.66 3.75
C GLN A 3 -30.11 13.73 2.98
N ARG A 4 -29.43 14.28 1.98
CA ARG A 4 -28.35 13.59 1.25
C ARG A 4 -27.16 13.50 2.19
N GLN A 5 -27.08 12.43 2.99
CA GLN A 5 -25.91 12.14 3.82
C GLN A 5 -24.69 12.01 2.90
N SER A 6 -23.80 12.99 2.94
CA SER A 6 -22.51 12.94 2.26
C SER A 6 -21.73 11.75 2.79
N ARG A 7 -21.41 10.77 1.93
CA ARG A 7 -20.48 9.69 2.26
C ARG A 7 -19.11 10.31 2.46
N SER A 8 -18.75 10.63 3.70
CA SER A 8 -17.42 11.10 4.02
C SER A 8 -16.45 9.93 4.01
N ILE A 9 -15.34 10.11 3.29
CA ILE A 9 -14.18 9.22 3.32
C ILE A 9 -13.39 9.56 4.58
N SER A 10 -13.12 8.56 5.42
CA SER A 10 -12.23 8.75 6.56
C SER A 10 -10.79 8.82 6.06
N THR A 11 -10.18 10.01 6.10
CA THR A 11 -8.79 10.23 5.68
C THR A 11 -7.80 9.32 6.42
N LYS A 12 -8.03 9.07 7.72
CA LYS A 12 -7.18 8.16 8.52
C LYS A 12 -7.23 6.72 8.00
N LEU A 13 -8.45 6.21 7.73
CA LEU A 13 -8.63 4.86 7.21
C LEU A 13 -8.02 4.74 5.81
N TYR A 14 -8.27 5.73 4.96
CA TYR A 14 -7.71 5.82 3.63
C TYR A 14 -6.18 5.74 3.65
N LEU A 15 -5.52 6.58 4.45
CA LEU A 15 -4.05 6.62 4.53
C LEU A 15 -3.46 5.31 5.06
N ILE A 16 -4.04 4.74 6.12
CA ILE A 16 -3.59 3.47 6.68
C ILE A 16 -3.72 2.37 5.64
N THR A 17 -4.89 2.23 5.00
CA THR A 17 -5.11 1.22 3.96
C THR A 17 -4.17 1.43 2.77
N PHE A 18 -3.99 2.68 2.31
CA PHE A 18 -3.09 3.00 1.21
C PHE A 18 -1.66 2.55 1.51
N ILE A 19 -1.11 2.95 2.66
CA ILE A 19 0.25 2.61 3.06
C ILE A 19 0.41 1.10 3.23
N SER A 20 -0.54 0.43 3.91
CA SER A 20 -0.49 -1.01 4.12
C SER A 20 -0.52 -1.79 2.79
N VAL A 21 -1.42 -1.44 1.88
CA VAL A 21 -1.53 -2.11 0.57
C VAL A 21 -0.27 -1.86 -0.27
N TYR A 22 0.25 -0.63 -0.28
CA TYR A 22 1.47 -0.30 -1.00
C TYR A 22 2.66 -1.14 -0.51
N ILE A 23 2.85 -1.24 0.81
CA ILE A 23 3.92 -2.06 1.40
C ILE A 23 3.72 -3.53 1.04
N LEU A 24 2.50 -4.07 1.20
CA LEU A 24 2.21 -5.47 0.89
C LEU A 24 2.54 -5.85 -0.56
N ILE A 25 2.17 -5.00 -1.52
CA ILE A 25 2.48 -5.24 -2.95
C ILE A 25 3.97 -5.07 -3.23
N SER A 26 4.68 -4.30 -2.41
CA SER A 26 6.13 -4.12 -2.53
C SER A 26 6.93 -5.31 -2.00
N LEU A 27 6.39 -6.08 -1.06
CA LEU A 27 7.10 -7.20 -0.41
C LEU A 27 7.67 -8.23 -1.40
N PRO A 28 6.93 -8.75 -2.40
CA PRO A 28 7.50 -9.71 -3.34
C PRO A 28 8.71 -9.16 -4.11
N ALA A 29 8.70 -7.86 -4.44
CA ALA A 29 9.83 -7.21 -5.08
C ALA A 29 11.00 -6.97 -4.12
N MET A 30 10.74 -6.77 -2.82
CA MET A 30 11.78 -6.70 -1.79
C MET A 30 12.42 -8.07 -1.48
N PHE A 31 11.71 -9.17 -1.73
CA PHE A 31 12.22 -10.53 -1.51
C PHE A 31 12.65 -11.23 -2.82
N GLY A 32 12.69 -10.50 -3.94
CA GLY A 32 13.02 -11.04 -5.25
C GLY A 32 14.46 -11.58 -5.31
N PHE A 33 14.63 -12.77 -5.86
CA PHE A 33 15.93 -13.37 -6.16
C PHE A 33 16.48 -12.83 -7.49
N GLY A 34 17.79 -12.55 -7.55
CA GLY A 34 18.47 -12.13 -8.79
C GLY A 34 18.85 -10.65 -8.83
N PHE A 35 19.04 -10.02 -7.67
CA PHE A 35 19.55 -8.66 -7.60
C PHE A 35 21.06 -8.61 -7.79
N VAL A 36 21.55 -7.48 -8.32
CA VAL A 36 22.98 -7.21 -8.57
C VAL A 36 23.87 -7.40 -7.36
N ILE A 37 23.29 -7.15 -6.21
CA ILE A 37 23.90 -7.26 -4.90
C ILE A 37 24.14 -8.72 -4.47
N ASP A 38 23.43 -9.68 -5.07
CA ASP A 38 23.53 -11.11 -4.71
C ASP A 38 24.89 -11.67 -5.14
N TRP A 39 25.39 -11.21 -6.29
CA TRP A 39 26.65 -11.68 -6.88
C TRP A 39 27.88 -10.88 -6.47
N ASP A 40 27.71 -9.82 -5.67
CA ASP A 40 28.82 -9.08 -5.08
C ASP A 40 29.24 -9.75 -3.75
N PRO A 41 30.44 -10.37 -3.68
CA PRO A 41 30.94 -11.00 -2.47
C PRO A 41 31.43 -9.99 -1.42
N GLU A 42 31.68 -8.73 -1.79
CA GLU A 42 32.16 -7.68 -0.88
C GLU A 42 31.01 -6.89 -0.24
N ALA A 43 29.80 -7.01 -0.78
CA ALA A 43 28.62 -6.33 -0.26
C ALA A 43 28.22 -6.86 1.12
N THR A 44 28.24 -5.97 2.11
CA THR A 44 27.79 -6.26 3.48
C THR A 44 26.29 -6.57 3.52
N LEU A 45 25.85 -7.34 4.53
CA LEU A 45 24.42 -7.66 4.74
C LEU A 45 23.54 -6.40 4.76
N TYR A 46 24.02 -5.32 5.39
CA TYR A 46 23.31 -4.05 5.45
C TYR A 46 23.09 -3.43 4.06
N GLN A 47 24.13 -3.43 3.21
CA GLN A 47 24.00 -2.95 1.83
C GLN A 47 23.02 -3.81 1.04
N LYS A 48 23.00 -5.14 1.27
CA LYS A 48 22.07 -6.02 0.59
C LYS A 48 20.62 -5.73 0.94
N VAL A 49 20.32 -5.68 2.24
CA VAL A 49 18.98 -5.35 2.75
C VAL A 49 18.54 -3.97 2.27
N LYS A 50 19.42 -2.97 2.33
CA LYS A 50 19.10 -1.62 1.86
C LYS A 50 18.73 -1.62 0.38
N GLY A 51 19.52 -2.30 -0.46
CA GLY A 51 19.26 -2.42 -1.90
C GLY A 51 17.92 -3.07 -2.20
N TYR A 52 17.63 -4.21 -1.57
CA TYR A 52 16.35 -4.91 -1.76
C TYR A 52 15.15 -4.09 -1.33
N VAL A 53 15.25 -3.39 -0.19
CA VAL A 53 14.15 -2.56 0.31
C VAL A 53 13.92 -1.37 -0.63
N THR A 54 14.99 -0.69 -1.07
CA THR A 54 14.83 0.44 -1.99
C THR A 54 14.26 -0.01 -3.34
N GLU A 55 14.82 -1.06 -3.94
CA GLU A 55 14.40 -1.52 -5.25
C GLU A 55 12.99 -2.12 -5.20
N GLY A 56 12.67 -2.85 -4.13
CA GLY A 56 11.35 -3.36 -3.86
C GLY A 56 10.30 -2.26 -3.63
N LEU A 57 10.68 -1.09 -3.09
CA LEU A 57 9.78 0.05 -2.95
C LEU A 57 9.59 0.82 -4.27
N PHE A 58 10.66 1.04 -5.03
CA PHE A 58 10.64 1.95 -6.18
C PHE A 58 10.32 1.25 -7.52
N SER A 59 10.55 -0.05 -7.64
CA SER A 59 10.13 -0.82 -8.81
C SER A 59 8.63 -0.70 -9.05
N TYR A 60 8.22 -0.41 -10.28
CA TYR A 60 6.81 -0.30 -10.67
C TYR A 60 5.97 0.65 -9.80
N VAL A 61 6.59 1.73 -9.28
CA VAL A 61 5.95 2.64 -8.31
C VAL A 61 4.58 3.15 -8.76
N LEU A 62 4.42 3.51 -10.04
CA LEU A 62 3.15 3.99 -10.59
C LEU A 62 2.04 2.93 -10.49
N PHE A 63 2.35 1.68 -10.83
CA PHE A 63 1.40 0.58 -10.75
C PHE A 63 0.97 0.31 -9.32
N LYS A 64 1.93 0.30 -8.38
CA LYS A 64 1.67 0.12 -6.95
C LYS A 64 0.81 1.24 -6.38
N ILE A 65 1.08 2.49 -6.76
CA ILE A 65 0.28 3.67 -6.37
C ILE A 65 -1.15 3.54 -6.87
N VAL A 66 -1.37 3.16 -8.13
CA VAL A 66 -2.71 3.01 -8.70
C VAL A 66 -3.51 1.95 -7.93
N ILE A 67 -2.92 0.77 -7.68
CA ILE A 67 -3.62 -0.30 -6.94
C ILE A 67 -3.91 0.15 -5.50
N ALA A 68 -2.92 0.71 -4.80
CA ALA A 68 -3.09 1.17 -3.43
C ALA A 68 -4.20 2.24 -3.32
N ASN A 69 -4.27 3.18 -4.29
CA ASN A 69 -5.35 4.16 -4.37
C ASN A 69 -6.72 3.49 -4.52
N VAL A 70 -6.88 2.60 -5.50
CA VAL A 70 -8.15 1.92 -5.77
C VAL A 70 -8.63 1.16 -4.52
N VAL A 71 -7.74 0.37 -3.90
CA VAL A 71 -8.09 -0.40 -2.70
C VAL A 71 -8.44 0.52 -1.53
N ALA A 72 -7.67 1.58 -1.29
CA ALA A 72 -7.93 2.52 -0.21
C ALA A 72 -9.27 3.26 -0.37
N ILE A 73 -9.65 3.63 -1.59
CA ILE A 73 -10.97 4.20 -1.89
C ILE A 73 -12.08 3.17 -1.61
N LEU A 74 -11.95 1.95 -2.14
CA LEU A 74 -12.96 0.90 -2.00
C LEU A 74 -13.21 0.54 -0.52
N VAL A 75 -12.15 0.35 0.26
CA VAL A 75 -12.24 0.06 1.69
C VAL A 75 -12.88 1.22 2.45
N SER A 76 -12.47 2.46 2.16
CA SER A 76 -13.00 3.64 2.84
C SER A 76 -14.49 3.84 2.57
N LEU A 77 -14.94 3.62 1.33
CA LEU A 77 -16.35 3.66 0.96
C LEU A 77 -17.15 2.52 1.59
N GLY A 78 -16.59 1.30 1.63
CA GLY A 78 -17.23 0.13 2.21
C GLY A 78 -17.48 0.25 3.71
N VAL A 79 -16.49 0.77 4.46
CA VAL A 79 -16.63 1.00 5.92
C VAL A 79 -17.60 2.14 6.22
N SER A 80 -17.59 3.22 5.44
CA SER A 80 -18.54 4.33 5.58
C SER A 80 -20.00 3.86 5.43
N LYS A 81 -20.27 2.95 4.48
CA LYS A 81 -21.60 2.33 4.30
C LYS A 81 -22.06 1.50 5.51
N ARG A 82 -21.15 0.74 6.15
CA ARG A 82 -21.51 -0.13 7.31
C ARG A 82 -21.87 0.68 8.56
N ARG A 83 -21.21 1.81 8.79
CA ARG A 83 -21.49 2.69 9.94
C ARG A 83 -22.89 3.31 9.89
N GLN A 84 -23.46 3.51 8.71
CA GLN A 84 -24.82 4.05 8.54
C GLN A 84 -25.91 3.02 8.86
N HIS A 85 -25.66 1.73 8.66
CA HIS A 85 -26.65 0.68 8.89
C HIS A 85 -26.68 0.16 10.34
N SER A 86 -25.64 0.41 11.14
CA SER A 86 -25.54 -0.06 12.53
C SER A 86 -25.96 0.99 13.57
N GLY A 87 -26.47 2.15 13.12
CA GLY A 87 -26.89 3.27 13.97
C GLY A 87 -28.41 3.51 14.04
N ASN A 88 -29.22 2.57 13.53
CA ASN A 88 -30.67 2.50 13.73
C ASN A 88 -31.00 1.34 14.66
#